data_AF-J3JZ17-F1
#
_entry.id   AF-J3JZ17-F1
#
_cell.length_a   1.000
_cell.length_b   1.000
_cell.length_c   1.000
_cell.angle_alpha   90.00
_cell.angle_beta   90.00
_cell.angle_gamma   90.00
#
_symmetry.space_group_name_H-M   'P 1'
#
loop_
_entity.id
_entity.type
_entity.pdbx_description
1 polymer ?
#
loop_
_entity_poly.entity_id
_entity_poly.type
_entity_poly.pdbx_seq_one_letter_code
_entity_poly.pdbx_strand_id
1 'polypeptide(L)'
;MVRERCEVDYAFSWLSTLGGAFSALGDYFENCAETAGRISMQQLILAARIGDPNVQARCRLYFSLSLIQKKRFQLASRIIRQEYHLAQRQAAIDERLVRMCKGIWAKLQYEHGTHRKKTPVD
;
A
#
# COMPACT_ATOMS: atom_id res chain seq x y z
N MET A 1 15.89 -24.07 -2.73
CA MET A 1 14.93 -23.58 -1.72
C MET A 1 15.50 -22.51 -0.79
N VAL A 2 16.61 -22.72 -0.06
CA VAL A 2 17.14 -21.67 0.86
C VAL A 2 17.68 -20.43 0.13
N ARG A 3 18.44 -20.63 -0.96
CA ARG A 3 19.05 -19.53 -1.72
C ARG A 3 18.03 -18.58 -2.36
N GLU A 4 16.98 -19.15 -2.94
CA GLU A 4 15.89 -18.39 -3.56
C GLU A 4 15.16 -17.53 -2.52
N ARG A 5 14.91 -18.06 -1.31
CA ARG A 5 14.29 -17.29 -0.25
C ARG A 5 15.17 -16.14 0.23
N CYS A 6 16.47 -16.36 0.40
CA CYS A 6 17.43 -15.30 0.74
C CYS A 6 17.46 -14.18 -0.32
N GLU A 7 17.43 -14.54 -1.61
CA GLU A 7 17.42 -13.56 -2.71
C GLU A 7 16.13 -12.73 -2.70
N VAL A 8 14.97 -13.35 -2.42
CA VAL A 8 13.71 -12.62 -2.31
C VAL A 8 13.68 -11.73 -1.08
N ASP A 9 14.14 -12.20 0.08
CA ASP A 9 14.20 -11.40 1.31
C ASP A 9 15.11 -10.16 1.13
N TYR A 10 16.27 -10.35 0.47
CA TYR A 10 17.18 -9.26 0.13
C TYR A 10 16.52 -8.24 -0.80
N ALA A 11 15.87 -8.69 -1.87
CA ALA A 11 15.13 -7.81 -2.78
C ALA A 11 14.01 -7.06 -2.04
N PHE A 12 13.28 -7.73 -1.14
CA PHE A 12 12.19 -7.14 -0.37
C PHE A 12 12.69 -6.04 0.57
N SER A 13 13.88 -6.21 1.16
CA SER A 13 14.53 -5.20 2.01
C SER A 13 14.83 -3.92 1.23
N TRP A 14 15.45 -4.03 0.05
CA TRP A 14 15.73 -2.88 -0.81
C TRP A 14 14.46 -2.18 -1.30
N LEU A 15 13.48 -2.96 -1.76
CA LEU A 15 12.19 -2.42 -2.22
C LEU A 15 11.42 -1.73 -1.09
N SER A 16 11.51 -2.22 0.14
CA SER A 16 10.86 -1.58 1.29
C SER A 16 11.49 -0.24 1.63
N THR A 17 12.82 -0.14 1.61
CA THR A 17 13.55 1.11 1.85
C THR A 17 13.25 2.14 0.78
N LEU A 18 13.40 1.78 -0.50
CA LEU A 18 13.11 2.67 -1.62
C LEU A 18 11.62 3.04 -1.69
N GLY A 19 10.74 2.06 -1.50
CA GLY A 19 9.29 2.26 -1.50
C GLY A 19 8.85 3.22 -0.41
N GLY A 20 9.42 3.11 0.80
CA GLY A 20 9.18 4.06 1.89
C GLY A 20 9.62 5.48 1.54
N ALA A 21 10.83 5.64 0.96
CA ALA A 21 11.35 6.95 0.55
C ALA A 21 10.48 7.60 -0.55
N PHE A 22 10.17 6.87 -1.62
CA PHE A 22 9.30 7.37 -2.68
C PHE A 22 7.88 7.64 -2.19
N SER A 23 7.35 6.82 -1.28
CA SER A 23 6.05 7.05 -0.68
C SER A 23 6.06 8.31 0.19
N ALA A 24 7.11 8.60 0.94
CA ALA A 24 7.19 9.84 1.72
C ALA A 24 7.20 11.08 0.82
N LEU A 25 7.90 11.02 -0.31
CA LEU A 25 7.95 12.10 -1.31
C LEU A 25 6.68 12.19 -2.16
N GLY A 26 5.90 11.11 -2.26
CA GLY A 26 4.69 11.01 -3.08
C GLY A 26 3.57 11.97 -2.68
N ASP A 27 3.58 12.48 -1.45
CA ASP A 27 2.62 13.51 -1.02
C ASP A 27 2.87 14.87 -1.71
N TYR A 28 4.09 15.10 -2.20
CA TYR A 28 4.52 16.36 -2.83
C TYR A 28 4.73 16.20 -4.35
N PHE A 29 5.19 15.04 -4.79
CA PHE A 29 5.57 14.78 -6.18
C PHE A 29 4.85 13.56 -6.73
N GLU A 30 3.99 13.76 -7.73
CA GLU A 30 3.20 12.67 -8.32
C GLU A 30 4.07 11.55 -8.92
N ASN A 31 5.20 11.90 -9.53
CA ASN A 31 6.16 10.94 -10.08
C ASN A 31 6.75 10.01 -9.00
N CYS A 32 6.92 10.52 -7.77
CA CYS A 32 7.36 9.72 -6.63
C CYS A 32 6.25 8.77 -6.17
N ALA A 33 4.99 9.23 -6.12
CA ALA A 33 3.85 8.37 -5.83
C ALA A 33 3.71 7.24 -6.87
N GLU A 34 3.86 7.55 -8.16
CA GLU A 34 3.85 6.54 -9.22
C GLU A 34 4.96 5.51 -9.05
N THR A 35 6.17 5.96 -8.70
CA THR A 35 7.30 5.06 -8.46
C THR A 35 7.07 4.18 -7.23
N ALA A 36 6.54 4.73 -6.14
CA ALA A 36 6.12 3.95 -4.96
C ALA A 36 5.07 2.88 -5.31
N GLY A 37 4.11 3.22 -6.19
CA GLY A 37 3.11 2.28 -6.69
C GLY A 37 3.73 1.13 -7.50
N ARG A 38 4.69 1.44 -8.39
CA ARG A 38 5.42 0.41 -9.16
C ARG A 38 6.22 -0.52 -8.24
N ILE A 39 6.92 0.04 -7.26
CA ILE A 39 7.66 -0.73 -6.25
C ILE A 39 6.71 -1.65 -5.46
N SER A 40 5.56 -1.14 -5.03
CA SER A 40 4.55 -1.93 -4.30
C SER A 40 4.05 -3.13 -5.12
N MET A 41 3.89 -2.95 -6.44
CA MET A 41 3.52 -4.06 -7.34
C MET A 41 4.64 -5.08 -7.52
N GLN A 42 5.90 -4.64 -7.60
CA GLN A 42 7.04 -5.56 -7.59
C GLN A 42 7.11 -6.37 -6.30
N GLN A 43 6.91 -5.72 -5.14
CA GLN A 43 6.82 -6.41 -3.85
C GLN A 43 5.66 -7.40 -3.83
N LEU A 44 4.52 -7.09 -4.43
CA LEU A 44 3.39 -8.02 -4.53
C LEU A 44 3.73 -9.26 -5.36
N ILE A 45 4.41 -9.09 -6.50
CA ILE A 45 4.86 -10.21 -7.35
C ILE A 45 5.82 -11.11 -6.57
N LEU A 46 6.77 -10.53 -5.84
CA LEU A 46 7.71 -11.30 -5.00
C LEU A 46 6.98 -12.01 -3.85
N ALA A 47 6.06 -11.33 -3.16
CA ALA A 47 5.28 -11.90 -2.08
C ALA A 47 4.38 -13.06 -2.55
N ALA A 48 3.83 -12.96 -3.77
CA ALA A 48 3.07 -14.04 -4.39
C ALA A 48 3.94 -15.29 -4.65
N ARG A 49 5.21 -15.12 -5.03
CA ARG A 49 6.15 -16.24 -5.22
C ARG A 49 6.48 -16.97 -3.92
N ILE A 50 6.61 -16.24 -2.81
CA ILE A 50 6.86 -16.86 -1.49
C ILE A 50 5.57 -17.48 -0.90
N GLY A 51 4.40 -17.00 -1.34
CA GLY A 51 3.12 -17.52 -0.88
C GLY A 51 2.65 -16.98 0.48
N ASP A 52 3.17 -15.84 0.93
CA ASP A 52 2.75 -15.22 2.20
C ASP A 52 1.56 -14.25 1.96
N PRO A 53 0.33 -14.59 2.37
CA PRO A 53 -0.84 -13.77 2.14
C PRO A 53 -0.83 -12.44 2.92
N ASN A 54 -0.18 -12.39 4.09
CA ASN A 54 -0.09 -11.19 4.91
C ASN A 54 0.88 -10.19 4.29
N VAL A 55 2.01 -10.67 3.74
CA VAL A 55 2.93 -9.80 2.99
C VAL A 55 2.24 -9.26 1.74
N GLN A 56 1.51 -10.09 0.99
CA GLN A 56 0.75 -9.62 -0.17
C GLN A 56 -0.29 -8.55 0.19
N ALA A 57 -1.00 -8.70 1.32
CA ALA A 57 -1.94 -7.72 1.81
C ALA A 57 -1.26 -6.37 2.10
N ARG A 58 -0.09 -6.39 2.75
CA ARG A 58 0.71 -5.18 3.01
C ARG A 58 1.14 -4.50 1.70
N CYS A 59 1.58 -5.26 0.70
CA CYS A 59 1.94 -4.71 -0.62
C CYS A 59 0.74 -4.02 -1.31
N ARG A 60 -0.45 -4.62 -1.24
CA ARG A 60 -1.69 -4.00 -1.78
C ARG A 60 -2.05 -2.73 -1.02
N LEU A 61 -1.83 -2.70 0.29
CA LEU A 61 -2.01 -1.48 1.09
C LEU A 61 -1.00 -0.38 0.72
N TYR A 62 0.28 -0.70 0.51
CA TYR A 62 1.27 0.26 0.01
C TYR A 62 0.88 0.81 -1.37
N PHE A 63 0.39 -0.06 -2.26
CA PHE A 63 -0.14 0.37 -3.54
C PHE A 63 -1.34 1.31 -3.37
N SER A 64 -2.26 1.02 -2.45
CA SER A 64 -3.40 1.91 -2.15
C SER A 64 -2.97 3.29 -1.65
N LEU A 65 -1.85 3.38 -0.91
CA LEU A 65 -1.28 4.65 -0.48
C LEU A 65 -0.80 5.49 -1.67
N SER A 66 -0.13 4.86 -2.64
CA SER A 66 0.26 5.53 -3.89
C SER A 66 -0.96 6.05 -4.68
N LEU A 67 -2.08 5.32 -4.67
CA LEU A 67 -3.33 5.76 -5.28
C LEU A 67 -3.91 6.99 -4.59
N ILE A 68 -3.88 7.05 -3.25
CA ILE A 68 -4.32 8.24 -2.49
C ILE A 68 -3.49 9.46 -2.87
N GLN A 69 -2.17 9.30 -2.98
CA GLN A 69 -1.25 10.37 -3.36
C GLN A 69 -1.56 10.91 -4.76
N LYS A 70 -1.89 10.01 -5.69
CA LYS A 70 -2.36 10.34 -7.05
C LYS A 70 -3.85 10.74 -7.13
N LYS A 71 -4.50 11.01 -5.99
CA LYS A 71 -5.91 11.40 -5.88
C LYS A 71 -6.92 10.39 -6.47
N ARG A 72 -6.51 9.12 -6.64
CA ARG A 72 -7.35 8.00 -7.10
C ARG A 72 -8.10 7.36 -5.93
N PHE A 73 -8.89 8.16 -5.22
CA PHE A 73 -9.48 7.80 -3.94
C PHE A 73 -10.45 6.62 -4.01
N GLN A 74 -11.25 6.50 -5.06
CA GLN A 74 -12.21 5.40 -5.20
C GLN A 74 -11.50 4.04 -5.26
N LEU A 75 -10.46 3.92 -6.09
CA LEU A 75 -9.67 2.70 -6.22
C LEU A 75 -8.95 2.36 -4.91
N ALA A 76 -8.32 3.36 -4.27
CA ALA A 76 -7.68 3.17 -2.97
C ALA A 76 -8.67 2.65 -1.93
N SER A 77 -9.87 3.25 -1.85
CA SER A 77 -10.90 2.89 -0.87
C SER A 77 -11.36 1.44 -1.03
N ARG A 78 -11.50 0.96 -2.27
CA ARG A 78 -11.90 -0.43 -2.57
C ARG A 78 -10.86 -1.41 -2.04
N ILE A 79 -9.57 -1.14 -2.30
CA ILE A 79 -8.47 -2.01 -1.85
C ILE A 79 -8.42 -2.04 -0.31
N ILE A 80 -8.44 -0.88 0.35
CA ILE A 80 -8.34 -0.81 1.82
C ILE A 80 -9.49 -1.57 2.50
N ARG A 81 -10.73 -1.40 2.01
CA ARG A 81 -11.89 -2.13 2.55
C ARG A 81 -11.78 -3.62 2.33
N GLN A 82 -11.35 -4.04 1.13
CA GLN A 82 -11.15 -5.45 0.83
C GLN A 82 -10.12 -6.08 1.77
N GLU A 83 -8.94 -5.48 1.93
CA GLU A 83 -7.91 -6.01 2.83
C GLU A 83 -8.35 -5.99 4.30
N TYR A 84 -9.08 -4.95 4.73
CA TYR A 84 -9.64 -4.90 6.08
C TYR A 84 -10.61 -6.06 6.35
N HIS A 85 -11.56 -6.30 5.44
CA HIS A 85 -12.52 -7.39 5.58
C HIS A 85 -11.84 -8.77 5.53
N LEU A 86 -10.84 -8.94 4.67
CA LEU A 86 -10.06 -10.18 4.61
C LEU A 86 -9.29 -10.41 5.92
N ALA A 87 -8.63 -9.38 6.45
CA ALA A 87 -7.88 -9.47 7.71
C ALA A 87 -8.78 -9.85 8.90
N GLN A 88 -10.02 -9.34 8.95
CA GLN A 88 -10.97 -9.67 10.01
C GLN A 88 -11.55 -11.09 9.92
N ARG A 89 -11.48 -11.73 8.75
CA ARG A 89 -12.01 -13.09 8.53
C ARG A 89 -10.97 -14.19 8.72
N GLN A 90 -9.72 -13.83 9.00
CA GLN A 90 -8.67 -14.82 9.27
C GLN A 90 -8.92 -15.50 10.62
N ALA A 91 -8.54 -16.78 10.73
CA ALA A 91 -8.66 -17.55 11.98
C ALA A 91 -7.85 -16.91 13.13
N ALA A 92 -6.71 -16.30 12.80
CA ALA A 92 -5.94 -15.47 13.70
C ALA A 92 -5.84 -14.06 13.09
N ILE A 93 -6.31 -13.06 13.81
CA ILE A 93 -6.33 -11.66 13.33
C ILE A 93 -4.91 -11.09 13.38
N ASP A 94 -4.36 -10.69 12.23
CA ASP A 94 -3.16 -9.85 12.17
C ASP A 94 -3.53 -8.41 12.57
N GLU A 95 -3.38 -8.10 13.87
CA GLU A 95 -3.67 -6.75 14.39
C GLU A 95 -2.84 -5.66 13.70
N ARG A 96 -1.62 -5.96 13.26
CA ARG A 96 -0.78 -4.99 12.55
C ARG A 96 -1.40 -4.66 11.20
N LEU A 97 -1.88 -5.67 10.46
CA LEU A 97 -2.55 -5.46 9.18
C LEU A 97 -3.83 -4.63 9.35
N VAL A 98 -4.63 -4.92 10.39
CA VAL A 98 -5.83 -4.13 10.73
C VAL A 98 -5.48 -2.67 11.03
N ARG A 99 -4.43 -2.42 11.82
CA ARG A 99 -3.94 -1.07 12.13
C ARG A 99 -3.46 -0.34 10.88
N MET A 100 -2.79 -1.03 9.95
CA MET A 100 -2.37 -0.46 8.66
C MET A 100 -3.59 -0.03 7.83
N CYS A 101 -4.61 -0.87 7.70
CA CYS A 101 -5.85 -0.50 7.00
C CYS A 101 -6.47 0.76 7.59
N LYS A 102 -6.59 0.83 8.93
CA LYS A 102 -7.16 2.01 9.63
C LYS A 102 -6.32 3.28 9.40
N GLY A 103 -5.00 3.18 9.48
CA GLY A 103 -4.09 4.31 9.26
C GLY A 103 -4.18 4.86 7.83
N ILE A 104 -4.19 3.98 6.84
CA ILE A 104 -4.29 4.38 5.43
C ILE A 104 -5.70 4.93 5.12
N TRP A 105 -6.75 4.37 5.74
CA TRP A 105 -8.10 4.90 5.63
C TRP A 105 -8.20 6.33 6.17
N ALA A 106 -7.60 6.61 7.33
CA ALA A 106 -7.57 7.96 7.89
C ALA A 106 -6.86 8.94 6.93
N LYS A 107 -5.74 8.53 6.33
CA LYS A 107 -5.04 9.32 5.30
C LYS A 107 -5.91 9.56 4.07
N LEU A 108 -6.64 8.55 3.59
CA LEU A 108 -7.58 8.69 2.48
C LEU A 108 -8.64 9.75 2.79
N GLN A 109 -9.26 9.69 3.96
CA GLN A 109 -10.30 10.63 4.37
C GLN A 109 -9.78 12.06 4.43
N TYR A 110 -8.59 12.25 5.00
CA TYR A 110 -7.93 13.55 5.04
C TYR A 110 -7.66 14.11 3.64
N GLU A 111 -6.99 13.35 2.78
CA GLU A 111 -6.61 13.78 1.43
C GLU A 111 -7.82 14.02 0.51
N HIS A 112 -8.87 13.20 0.64
CA HIS A 112 -10.10 13.40 -0.11
C HIS A 112 -10.84 14.67 0.36
N GLY A 113 -10.87 14.90 1.68
CA GLY A 113 -11.47 16.09 2.27
C GLY A 113 -10.74 17.38 1.88
N THR A 114 -9.41 17.37 1.86
CA THR A 114 -8.61 18.53 1.41
C THR A 114 -8.75 18.76 -0.10
N HIS A 115 -8.79 17.70 -0.91
CA HIS A 115 -9.00 17.82 -2.35
C HIS A 115 -10.37 18.42 -2.68
N ARG A 116 -11.45 17.92 -2.06
CA ARG A 116 -12.81 18.43 -2.29
C ARG A 116 -12.99 19.92 -1.95
N LYS A 117 -12.26 20.43 -0.96
CA LYS A 117 -12.28 21.87 -0.61
C LYS A 117 -11.55 22.75 -1.63
N LYS A 118 -10.60 22.19 -2.38
CA LYS A 118 -9.79 22.92 -3.38
C LYS A 118 -10.42 22.93 -4.77
N THR A 119 -11.32 21.99 -5.07
CA THR A 119 -12.07 21.97 -6.33
C THR A 119 -13.33 22.81 -6.14
N PRO A 120 -13.47 23.98 -6.79
CA PRO A 120 -14.73 24.71 -6.80
C PRO A 120 -15.82 23.82 -7.40
N VAL A 121 -16.98 23.80 -6.77
CA VAL A 121 -18.19 23.25 -7.40
C VAL A 121 -18.70 24.37 -8.31
N ASP A 122 -18.49 24.21 -9.61
CA ASP A 122 -19.16 25.02 -10.64
C ASP A 122 -20.66 24.66 -10.72
#